data_AF-A0A378A1H8-F1
#
_entry.id   AF-A0A378A1H8-F1
#
_cell.length_a   1.000
_cell.length_b   1.000
_cell.length_c   1.000
_cell.angle_alpha   90.00
_cell.angle_beta   90.00
_cell.angle_gamma   90.00
#
_symmetry.space_group_name_H-M   'P 1'
#
loop_
_entity.id
_entity.type
_entity.pdbx_description
1 polymer ?
#
loop_
_entity_poly.entity_id
_entity_poly.type
_entity_poly.pdbx_seq_one_letter_code
_entity_poly.pdbx_strand_id
1 'polypeptide(L)'
;MVALIREAQVFRPALRAAFVINRRVSNTVIGREARQALADQPLPALRAEVHQRIVFADSVAAGRLARETVPDSAAAREIAALVDELLRWTP
;
A
#
# COMPACT_ATOMS: atom_id res chain seq x y z
N MET A 1 0.82 0.43 17.26
CA MET A 1 0.54 1.39 16.16
C MET A 1 -0.95 1.50 15.85
N VAL A 2 -1.67 0.41 15.54
CA VAL A 2 -3.12 0.45 15.27
C VAL A 2 -3.94 1.04 16.43
N ALA A 3 -3.62 0.64 17.68
CA ALA A 3 -4.25 1.20 18.88
C ALA A 3 -4.12 2.74 18.95
N LEU A 4 -2.96 3.29 18.59
CA LEU A 4 -2.73 4.75 18.59
C LEU A 4 -3.62 5.47 17.57
N ILE A 5 -3.90 4.84 16.42
CA ILE A 5 -4.85 5.40 15.44
C ILE A 5 -6.26 5.41 16.04
N ARG A 6 -6.67 4.33 16.72
CA ARG A 6 -7.98 4.24 17.39
C ARG A 6 -8.12 5.27 18.51
N GLU A 7 -7.10 5.46 19.33
CA GLU A 7 -7.06 6.50 20.35
C GLU A 7 -7.17 7.90 19.72
N ALA A 8 -6.42 8.15 18.65
CA ALA A 8 -6.48 9.44 17.95
C ALA A 8 -7.86 9.72 17.33
N GLN A 9 -8.60 8.70 16.90
CA GLN A 9 -9.95 8.83 16.35
C GLN A 9 -10.98 9.33 17.38
N VAL A 10 -10.76 9.11 18.68
CA VAL A 10 -11.62 9.68 19.74
C VAL A 10 -11.62 11.21 19.68
N PHE A 11 -10.47 11.81 19.42
CA PHE A 11 -10.29 13.26 19.32
C PHE A 11 -10.44 13.78 17.87
N ARG A 12 -10.24 12.91 16.88
CA ARG A 12 -10.33 13.24 15.44
C ARG A 12 -11.23 12.22 14.72
N PRO A 13 -12.56 12.33 14.84
CA PRO A 13 -13.50 11.35 14.27
C PRO A 13 -13.39 11.20 12.74
N ALA A 14 -12.94 12.26 12.05
CA ALA A 14 -12.72 12.24 10.60
C ALA A 14 -11.39 11.58 10.18
N LEU A 15 -10.53 11.15 11.12
CA LEU A 15 -9.28 10.47 10.80
C LEU A 15 -9.57 9.07 10.25
N ARG A 16 -9.29 8.88 8.97
CA ARG A 16 -9.48 7.61 8.26
C ARG A 16 -8.16 6.85 8.18
N ALA A 17 -8.22 5.53 8.30
CA ALA A 17 -7.04 4.67 8.20
C ALA A 17 -7.37 3.32 7.57
N ALA A 18 -6.43 2.80 6.79
CA ALA A 18 -6.47 1.48 6.17
C ALA A 18 -5.05 0.92 6.06
N PHE A 19 -4.92 -0.39 5.96
CA PHE A 19 -3.67 -1.04 5.60
C PHE A 19 -3.46 -1.05 4.10
N VAL A 20 -2.19 -0.98 3.69
CA VAL A 20 -1.75 -1.32 2.33
C VAL A 20 -0.66 -2.37 2.43
N ILE A 21 -0.72 -3.40 1.59
CA ILE A 21 0.34 -4.39 1.50
C ILE A 21 1.44 -3.81 0.61
N ASN A 22 2.60 -3.54 1.22
CA ASN A 22 3.76 -2.97 0.54
C ASN A 22 4.91 -3.98 0.52
N ARG A 23 5.71 -3.96 -0.55
CA ARG A 23 6.84 -4.87 -0.78
C ARG A 23 6.44 -6.35 -0.78
N ARG A 24 5.26 -6.67 -1.33
CA ARG A 24 4.83 -8.06 -1.48
C ARG A 24 5.82 -8.82 -2.37
N VAL A 25 6.36 -9.94 -1.86
CA VAL A 25 7.23 -10.83 -2.65
C VAL A 25 6.37 -11.83 -3.42
N SER A 26 6.38 -11.71 -4.75
CA SER A 26 5.60 -12.59 -5.65
C SER A 26 6.04 -14.05 -5.53
N ASN A 27 5.11 -14.98 -5.81
CA ASN A 27 5.34 -16.43 -5.85
C ASN A 27 5.80 -17.07 -4.53
N THR A 28 5.70 -16.36 -3.40
CA THR A 28 6.00 -16.91 -2.07
C THR A 28 4.72 -17.23 -1.29
N VAL A 29 4.81 -18.15 -0.33
CA VAL A 29 3.71 -18.45 0.61
C VAL A 29 3.34 -17.19 1.41
N ILE A 30 4.35 -16.52 1.99
CA ILE A 30 4.18 -15.28 2.76
C ILE A 30 3.44 -14.22 1.93
N GLY A 31 3.83 -14.04 0.66
CA GLY A 31 3.17 -13.09 -0.22
C GLY A 31 1.70 -13.46 -0.51
N ARG A 32 1.34 -14.74 -0.55
CA ARG A 32 -0.07 -15.16 -0.72
C ARG A 32 -0.90 -14.96 0.55
N GLU A 33 -0.28 -15.13 1.71
CA GLU A 33 -0.97 -15.08 3.01
C GLU A 33 -1.04 -13.66 3.61
N ALA A 34 -0.25 -12.71 3.10
CA ALA A 34 -0.17 -11.35 3.64
C ALA A 34 -1.54 -10.66 3.82
N ARG A 35 -2.48 -10.87 2.89
CA ARG A 35 -3.84 -10.31 3.00
C ARG A 35 -4.65 -11.01 4.09
N GLN A 36 -4.56 -12.33 4.18
CA GLN A 36 -5.27 -13.10 5.19
C GLN A 36 -4.80 -12.72 6.60
N ALA A 37 -3.51 -12.41 6.77
CA ALA A 37 -2.97 -11.93 8.04
C ALA A 37 -3.59 -10.59 8.52
N LEU A 38 -4.24 -9.83 7.62
CA LEU A 38 -4.93 -8.59 7.95
C LEU A 38 -6.44 -8.77 8.18
N ALA A 39 -6.99 -9.97 7.98
CA ALA A 39 -8.43 -10.21 8.05
C ALA A 39 -9.04 -9.90 9.43
N ASP A 40 -8.29 -10.18 10.50
CA ASP A 40 -8.73 -9.98 11.88
C ASP A 40 -8.30 -8.63 12.47
N GLN A 41 -7.68 -7.76 11.66
CA GLN A 41 -7.25 -6.45 12.12
C GLN A 41 -8.43 -5.46 12.12
N PRO A 42 -8.47 -4.50 13.06
CA PRO A 42 -9.60 -3.61 13.20
C PRO A 42 -9.66 -2.52 12.12
N LEU A 43 -8.65 -2.39 11.25
CA LEU A 43 -8.65 -1.45 10.12
C LEU A 43 -8.76 -2.24 8.82
N PRO A 44 -9.50 -1.75 7.81
CA PRO A 44 -9.62 -2.43 6.53
C PRO A 44 -8.29 -2.45 5.79
N ALA A 45 -8.08 -3.45 4.95
CA ALA A 45 -6.95 -3.49 4.03
C ALA A 45 -7.41 -3.11 2.62
N LEU A 46 -6.69 -2.18 1.99
CA LEU A 46 -6.89 -1.81 0.59
C LEU A 46 -6.64 -3.01 -0.33
N ARG A 47 -7.31 -3.02 -1.48
CA ARG A 47 -7.20 -4.08 -2.49
C ARG A 47 -5.92 -3.96 -3.31
N ALA A 48 -5.48 -2.74 -3.59
CA ALA A 48 -4.22 -2.47 -4.25
C ALA A 48 -3.06 -2.96 -3.39
N GLU A 49 -2.06 -3.53 -4.06
CA GLU A 49 -0.84 -4.04 -3.45
C GLU A 49 0.35 -3.46 -4.21
N VAL A 50 1.44 -3.22 -3.50
CA VAL A 50 2.71 -2.81 -4.12
C VAL A 50 3.70 -3.95 -3.96
N HIS A 51 4.14 -4.51 -5.08
CA HIS A 51 5.07 -5.63 -5.05
C HIS A 51 6.51 -5.17 -4.86
N GLN A 52 7.37 -6.09 -4.42
CA GLN A 52 8.80 -5.82 -4.37
C GLN A 52 9.36 -5.75 -5.79
N ARG A 53 9.87 -4.59 -6.17
CA ARG A 53 10.39 -4.30 -7.52
C ARG A 53 11.71 -3.54 -7.44
N ILE A 54 12.67 -3.93 -8.26
CA ILE A 54 14.00 -3.30 -8.33
C ILE A 54 13.88 -1.81 -8.70
N VAL A 55 12.97 -1.48 -9.62
CA VAL A 55 12.75 -0.10 -10.09
C VAL A 55 12.50 0.91 -8.95
N PHE A 56 11.94 0.50 -7.81
CA PHE A 56 11.79 1.40 -6.66
C PHE A 56 13.14 1.82 -6.07
N ALA A 57 14.12 0.91 -6.00
CA ALA A 57 15.47 1.23 -5.55
C ALA A 57 16.20 2.10 -6.56
N ASP A 58 16.15 1.74 -7.85
CA ASP A 58 16.80 2.51 -8.92
C ASP A 58 16.24 3.95 -9.01
N SER A 59 14.93 4.09 -8.82
CA SER A 59 14.26 5.40 -8.86
C SER A 59 14.71 6.28 -7.70
N VAL A 60 14.79 5.74 -6.48
CA VAL A 60 15.31 6.48 -5.32
C VAL A 60 16.76 6.89 -5.54
N ALA A 61 17.61 5.98 -6.02
CA ALA A 61 19.02 6.28 -6.31
C ALA A 61 19.20 7.39 -7.36
N ALA A 62 18.29 7.47 -8.33
CA ALA A 62 18.29 8.50 -9.36
C ALA A 62 17.51 9.78 -8.98
N GLY A 63 16.90 9.85 -7.78
CA GLY A 63 16.05 10.99 -7.39
C GLY A 63 14.78 11.14 -8.22
N ARG A 64 14.23 10.03 -8.74
CA ARG A 64 13.06 9.99 -9.62
C ARG A 64 11.94 9.13 -9.03
N LEU A 65 10.74 9.27 -9.58
CA LEU A 65 9.62 8.36 -9.35
C LEU A 65 9.74 7.10 -10.21
N ALA A 66 9.13 5.99 -9.78
CA ALA A 66 9.09 4.76 -10.58
C ALA A 66 8.50 4.97 -11.99
N ARG A 67 7.50 5.85 -12.12
CA ARG A 67 6.89 6.23 -13.40
C ARG A 67 7.79 7.14 -14.27
N GLU A 68 8.75 7.83 -13.68
CA GLU A 68 9.71 8.65 -14.43
C GLU A 68 10.93 7.82 -14.86
N THR A 69 11.27 6.79 -14.08
CA THR A 69 12.33 5.84 -14.40
C THR A 69 11.89 4.83 -15.47
N VAL A 70 10.70 4.24 -15.30
CA VAL A 70 10.11 3.30 -16.27
C VAL A 70 8.58 3.55 -16.33
N PRO A 71 8.10 4.42 -17.25
CA PRO A 71 6.71 4.88 -17.30
C PRO A 71 5.66 3.78 -17.31
N ASP A 72 5.85 2.75 -18.13
CA ASP A 72 4.89 1.64 -18.29
C ASP A 72 5.25 0.40 -17.46
N SER A 73 6.03 0.59 -16.39
CA SER A 73 6.36 -0.51 -15.48
C SER A 73 5.15 -0.97 -14.68
N ALA A 74 5.16 -2.23 -14.25
CA ALA A 74 4.17 -2.72 -13.30
C ALA A 74 4.22 -1.96 -11.96
N ALA A 75 5.38 -1.41 -11.55
CA ALA A 75 5.47 -0.51 -10.40
C ALA A 75 4.64 0.77 -10.59
N ALA A 76 4.78 1.41 -11.76
CA ALA A 76 4.02 2.62 -12.06
C ALA A 76 2.50 2.34 -12.06
N ARG A 77 2.08 1.21 -12.63
CA ARG A 77 0.68 0.77 -12.63
C ARG A 77 0.15 0.44 -11.23
N GLU A 78 0.93 -0.24 -10.39
CA GLU A 78 0.55 -0.55 -9.00
C GLU A 78 0.36 0.72 -8.17
N ILE A 79 1.29 1.67 -8.27
CA ILE A 79 1.15 2.95 -7.58
C ILE A 79 -0.06 3.73 -8.12
N ALA A 80 -0.29 3.72 -9.43
CA ALA A 80 -1.48 4.33 -10.02
C ALA A 80 -2.76 3.69 -9.46
N ALA A 81 -2.84 2.36 -9.42
CA ALA A 81 -3.99 1.63 -8.87
C ALA A 81 -4.22 1.93 -7.38
N LEU A 82 -3.16 2.06 -6.59
CA LEU A 82 -3.27 2.45 -5.18
C LEU A 82 -3.79 3.88 -5.02
N VAL A 83 -3.28 4.83 -5.81
CA VAL A 83 -3.77 6.22 -5.80
C VAL A 83 -5.24 6.27 -6.19
N ASP A 84 -5.61 5.56 -7.24
CA ASP A 84 -6.96 5.42 -7.73
C ASP A 84 -7.93 4.87 -6.68
N GLU A 85 -7.51 3.82 -5.97
CA GLU A 85 -8.28 3.27 -4.85
C GLU A 85 -8.41 4.29 -3.72
N LEU A 86 -7.31 4.94 -3.31
CA LEU A 86 -7.32 5.95 -2.23
C LEU A 86 -8.26 7.11 -2.53
N LEU A 87 -8.28 7.61 -3.77
CA LEU A 87 -9.13 8.73 -4.19
C LEU A 87 -10.62 8.36 -4.21
N ARG A 88 -10.95 7.10 -4.52
CA ARG A 88 -12.32 6.58 -4.52
C ARG A 88 -12.72 5.96 -3.19
N TRP A 89 -11.78 5.81 -2.26
CA TRP A 89 -12.03 5.09 -1.03
C TRP A 89 -13.00 5.90 -0.18
N THR A 90 -14.03 5.21 0.29
CA THR A 90 -14.94 5.62 1.37
C THR A 90 -14.91 4.50 2.41
N PRO A 91 -14.56 4.77 3.67
CA PRO A 91 -14.41 3.74 4.70
C PRO A 91 -15.75 3.16 5.13
#